data_AF-A0AAW2LIS6-F1
#
_entry.id   AF-A0AAW2LIS6-F1
#
_cell.length_a   1.000
_cell.length_b   1.000
_cell.length_c   1.000
_cell.angle_alpha   90.00
_cell.angle_beta   90.00
_cell.angle_gamma   90.00
#
_symmetry.space_group_name_H-M   'P 1'
#
loop_
_entity.id
_entity.type
_entity.pdbx_description
1 polymer ?
#
loop_
_entity_poly.entity_id
_entity_poly.type
_entity_poly.pdbx_seq_one_letter_code
_entity_poly.pdbx_strand_id
1 'polypeptide(L)'
;MEAILTDCIRNSLQHLMYRNAIFMCERLCAEFPSEKNMQLLASCYLQNNQAHCAYHILKGTHMPQCRYLFALSCFQMDLMNEAEAALSPNESSSEVPNGAAGHYLLGLVYSCGWGNRKKK
;
A
#
# COMPACT_ATOMS: atom_id res chain seq x y z
N MET A 1 12.52 -22.02 3.44
CA MET A 1 12.99 -20.98 4.38
C MET A 1 12.06 -19.76 4.34
N GLU A 2 11.77 -19.22 3.15
CA GLU A 2 10.76 -18.16 2.93
C GLU A 2 9.40 -18.42 3.60
N ALA A 3 8.82 -19.61 3.42
CA ALA A 3 7.50 -19.96 3.99
C ALA A 3 7.43 -19.82 5.54
N ILE A 4 8.49 -20.24 6.24
CA ILE A 4 8.57 -20.19 7.70
C ILE A 4 8.57 -18.74 8.17
N LEU A 5 9.35 -17.88 7.50
CA LEU A 5 9.40 -16.44 7.80
C LEU A 5 8.05 -15.78 7.55
N THR A 6 7.38 -16.09 6.42
CA THR A 6 6.03 -15.56 6.16
C THR A 6 5.01 -15.98 7.21
N ASP A 7 5.11 -17.20 7.75
CA ASP A 7 4.23 -17.66 8.82
C ASP A 7 4.52 -16.95 10.15
N CYS A 8 5.80 -16.73 10.49
CA CYS A 8 6.18 -15.93 11.66
C CYS A 8 5.70 -14.48 11.54
N ILE A 9 5.77 -13.88 10.34
CA ILE A 9 5.25 -12.54 10.07
C ILE A 9 3.73 -12.52 10.28
N ARG A 10 3.00 -13.48 9.70
CA ARG A 10 1.54 -13.60 9.88
C ARG A 10 1.13 -13.75 11.34
N ASN A 11 1.83 -14.60 12.10
CA ASN A 11 1.59 -14.77 13.53
C ASN A 11 1.84 -13.46 14.29
N SER A 12 2.92 -12.75 13.97
CA SER A 12 3.23 -11.46 14.58
C SER A 12 2.16 -10.40 14.27
N LEU A 13 1.63 -10.38 13.04
CA LEU A 13 0.53 -9.51 12.63
C LEU A 13 -0.78 -9.85 13.35
N GLN A 14 -1.10 -11.13 13.55
CA GLN A 14 -2.27 -11.56 14.32
C GLN A 14 -2.22 -11.08 15.78
N HIS A 15 -1.02 -11.03 16.36
CA HIS A 15 -0.78 -10.50 17.69
C HIS A 15 -0.55 -8.97 17.72
N LEU A 16 -0.78 -8.26 16.61
CA LEU A 16 -0.60 -6.81 16.48
C LEU A 16 0.82 -6.34 16.81
N MET A 17 1.81 -7.24 16.74
CA MET A 17 3.23 -6.95 16.98
C MET A 17 3.87 -6.41 15.69
N TYR A 18 3.40 -5.25 15.23
CA TYR A 18 3.78 -4.70 13.92
C TYR A 18 5.28 -4.43 13.78
N ARG A 19 5.95 -3.96 14.85
CA ARG A 19 7.42 -3.76 14.83
C ARG A 19 8.19 -5.06 14.59
N ASN A 20 7.74 -6.16 15.20
CA ASN A 20 8.37 -7.47 15.01
C ASN A 20 8.11 -7.99 13.59
N ALA A 21 6.87 -7.83 13.11
CA ALA A 21 6.50 -8.19 11.75
C ALA A 21 7.32 -7.42 10.70
N ILE A 22 7.49 -6.10 10.87
CA ILE A 22 8.32 -5.25 9.99
C ILE A 22 9.75 -5.76 9.97
N PHE A 23 10.37 -5.96 11.14
CA PHE A 23 11.76 -6.43 11.22
C PHE A 23 11.97 -7.78 10.53
N MET A 24 11.06 -8.74 10.74
CA MET A 24 11.12 -10.03 10.06
C MET A 24 10.89 -9.90 8.55
N CYS A 25 9.99 -9.01 8.13
CA CYS A 25 9.67 -8.79 6.72
C CYS A 25 10.79 -8.06 5.96
N GLU A 26 11.48 -7.10 6.60
CA GLU A 26 12.68 -6.45 6.05
C GLU A 26 13.79 -7.48 5.79
N ARG A 27 14.03 -8.37 6.76
CA ARG A 27 14.99 -9.47 6.59
C ARG A 27 14.58 -10.41 5.45
N LEU A 28 13.29 -10.77 5.38
CA LEU A 28 12.77 -11.59 4.29
C LEU A 28 13.00 -10.94 2.93
N CYS A 29 12.75 -9.63 2.80
CA CYS A 29 12.97 -8.90 1.55
C CYS A 29 14.45 -8.78 1.17
N ALA A 30 15.34 -8.67 2.16
CA ALA A 30 16.79 -8.63 1.92
C ALA A 30 17.34 -9.98 1.42
N GLU A 31 16.79 -11.09 1.92
CA GLU A 31 17.20 -12.44 1.53
C GLU A 31 16.51 -12.90 0.23
N PHE A 32 15.23 -12.56 0.07
CA PHE A 32 14.40 -12.92 -1.07
C PHE A 32 13.70 -11.67 -1.63
N PRO A 33 14.41 -10.86 -2.44
CA PRO A 33 13.83 -9.67 -3.05
C PRO A 33 12.80 -10.09 -4.11
N SER A 34 11.53 -10.00 -3.74
CA SER A 34 10.38 -10.36 -4.58
C SER A 34 9.29 -9.30 -4.43
N GLU A 35 8.57 -9.00 -5.51
CA GLU A 35 7.48 -8.01 -5.49
C GLU A 35 6.39 -8.38 -4.49
N LYS A 36 6.12 -9.68 -4.29
CA LYS A 36 5.16 -10.17 -3.28
C LYS A 36 5.62 -9.86 -1.85
N ASN A 37 6.92 -9.97 -1.58
CA ASN A 37 7.49 -9.71 -0.27
C ASN A 37 7.53 -8.20 0.01
N MET A 38 7.83 -7.39 -1.01
CA MET A 38 7.72 -5.93 -0.91
C MET A 38 6.28 -5.46 -0.65
N GLN A 39 5.28 -6.09 -1.28
CA GLN A 39 3.87 -5.83 -1.00
C GLN A 39 3.51 -6.16 0.46
N LEU A 40 4.00 -7.29 0.98
CA LEU A 40 3.79 -7.69 2.37
C LEU A 40 4.42 -6.67 3.34
N LEU A 41 5.65 -6.22 3.05
CA LEU A 41 6.35 -5.21 3.84
C LEU A 41 5.60 -3.88 3.86
N ALA A 42 5.16 -3.39 2.70
CA ALA A 42 4.35 -2.18 2.62
C ALA A 42 3.04 -2.29 3.41
N SER A 43 2.40 -3.46 3.38
CA SER A 43 1.21 -3.74 4.19
C SER A 43 1.50 -3.67 5.70
N CYS A 44 2.64 -4.20 6.14
CA CYS A 44 3.08 -4.12 7.54
C CYS A 44 3.34 -2.66 7.97
N TYR A 45 3.97 -1.85 7.11
CA TYR A 45 4.18 -0.43 7.39
C TYR A 45 2.88 0.36 7.48
N LEU A 46 1.91 0.08 6.61
CA LEU A 46 0.59 0.73 6.65
C LEU A 46 -0.17 0.40 7.94
N GLN A 47 -0.10 -0.85 8.41
CA GLN A 47 -0.69 -1.24 9.70
C GLN A 47 -0.01 -0.56 10.91
N ASN A 48 1.27 -0.23 10.78
CA ASN A 48 2.02 0.53 11.79
C ASN A 48 1.92 2.06 11.63
N ASN A 49 0.98 2.57 10.79
CA ASN A 49 0.81 3.99 10.47
C ASN A 49 2.05 4.67 9.86
N GLN A 50 2.95 3.91 9.22
CA GLN A 50 4.14 4.43 8.56
C GLN A 50 3.91 4.53 7.04
N ALA A 51 2.92 5.34 6.64
CA ALA A 51 2.53 5.52 5.24
C ALA A 51 3.69 5.98 4.35
N HIS A 52 4.56 6.85 4.86
CA HIS A 52 5.74 7.35 4.13
C HIS A 52 6.72 6.24 3.74
N CYS A 53 6.93 5.24 4.60
CA CYS A 53 7.80 4.11 4.27
C CYS A 53 7.18 3.23 3.18
N ALA A 54 5.88 2.93 3.31
CA ALA A 54 5.14 2.18 2.30
C ALA A 54 5.14 2.89 0.94
N TYR A 55 5.00 4.22 0.94
CA TYR A 55 5.07 5.05 -0.27
C TYR A 55 6.38 4.84 -1.03
N HIS A 56 7.53 4.99 -0.37
CA HIS A 56 8.83 4.88 -1.04
C HIS A 56 9.12 3.47 -1.56
N ILE A 57 8.64 2.44 -0.88
CA ILE A 57 8.81 1.04 -1.31
C ILE A 57 7.95 0.72 -2.53
N LEU A 58 6.72 1.24 -2.56
CA LEU A 58 5.78 0.95 -3.64
C LEU A 58 5.93 1.88 -4.85
N LYS A 59 6.64 3.01 -4.70
CA LYS A 59 6.89 3.97 -5.79
C LYS A 59 7.67 3.30 -6.93
N GLY A 60 7.01 3.11 -8.06
CA GLY A 60 7.57 2.46 -9.25
C GLY A 60 7.16 1.00 -9.45
N THR A 61 6.32 0.44 -8.58
CA THR A 61 5.78 -0.92 -8.76
C THR A 61 4.57 -0.92 -9.70
N HIS A 62 4.51 -1.89 -10.62
CA HIS A 62 3.45 -2.00 -11.63
C HIS A 62 2.36 -3.03 -11.29
N MET A 63 2.49 -3.77 -10.18
CA MET A 63 1.50 -4.77 -9.80
C MET A 63 0.17 -4.14 -9.39
N PRO A 64 -0.98 -4.72 -9.80
CA PRO A 64 -2.30 -4.20 -9.47
C PRO A 64 -2.56 -4.15 -7.95
N GLN A 65 -2.06 -5.14 -7.19
CA GLN A 65 -2.20 -5.14 -5.72
C GLN A 65 -1.38 -4.03 -5.06
N CYS A 66 -0.18 -3.74 -5.59
CA CYS A 66 0.69 -2.66 -5.09
C CYS A 66 0.11 -1.27 -5.39
N ARG A 67 -0.54 -1.08 -6.54
CA ARG A 67 -1.20 0.20 -6.89
C ARG A 67 -2.23 0.63 -5.85
N TYR A 68 -3.06 -0.31 -5.37
CA TYR A 68 -4.04 0.00 -4.32
C TYR A 68 -3.38 0.40 -3.01
N LEU A 69 -2.37 -0.35 -2.55
CA LEU A 69 -1.64 -0.03 -1.33
C LEU A 69 -0.87 1.30 -1.44
N PHE A 70 -0.34 1.61 -2.62
CA PHE A 70 0.32 2.89 -2.90
C PHE A 70 -0.70 4.03 -2.81
N ALA A 71 -1.86 3.90 -3.44
CA ALA A 71 -2.92 4.91 -3.34
C ALA A 71 -3.41 5.09 -1.89
N LEU A 72 -3.51 4.00 -1.12
CA LEU A 72 -3.86 4.06 0.30
C LEU A 72 -2.79 4.80 1.12
N SER A 73 -1.50 4.57 0.84
CA SER A 73 -0.41 5.31 1.48
C SER A 73 -0.45 6.80 1.13
N CYS A 74 -0.74 7.14 -0.13
CA CYS A 74 -0.89 8.52 -0.58
C CYS A 74 -2.08 9.20 0.09
N PHE A 75 -3.20 8.49 0.24
CA PHE A 75 -4.39 8.97 0.95
C PHE A 75 -4.09 9.28 2.42
N GLN A 76 -3.34 8.40 3.11
CA GLN A 76 -2.90 8.64 4.49
C GLN A 76 -1.93 9.82 4.64
N MET A 77 -1.23 10.19 3.57
CA MET A 77 -0.28 11.32 3.53
C MET A 77 -0.89 12.61 2.95
N ASP A 78 -2.20 12.64 2.70
CA ASP A 78 -2.91 13.75 2.03
C ASP A 78 -2.42 14.07 0.60
N LEU A 79 -1.73 13.14 -0.06
CA LEU A 79 -1.24 13.25 -1.44
C LEU A 79 -2.32 12.84 -2.44
N MET A 80 -3.43 13.59 -2.48
CA MET A 80 -4.62 13.26 -3.26
C MET A 80 -4.37 13.16 -4.78
N ASN A 81 -3.50 14.02 -5.33
CA ASN A 81 -3.17 13.99 -6.76
C ASN A 81 -2.46 12.69 -7.18
N GLU A 82 -1.55 12.19 -6.34
CA GLU A 82 -0.83 10.94 -6.60
C GLU A 82 -1.72 9.72 -6.36
N ALA A 83 -2.60 9.79 -5.35
CA ALA A 83 -3.59 8.75 -5.08
C ALA A 83 -4.56 8.58 -6.26
N GLU A 84 -5.06 9.69 -6.83
CA GLU A 84 -5.91 9.67 -8.01
C GLU A 84 -5.18 9.08 -9.22
N ALA A 85 -3.97 9.53 -9.51
CA ALA A 85 -3.17 9.02 -10.63
C ALA A 85 -2.89 7.51 -10.52
N ALA A 86 -2.68 7.01 -9.30
CA ALA A 86 -2.44 5.59 -9.05
C ALA A 86 -3.69 4.70 -9.18
N LEU A 87 -4.86 5.24 -8.86
CA LEU A 87 -6.16 4.55 -8.97
C LEU A 87 -6.81 4.72 -10.35
N SER A 88 -6.40 5.74 -11.11
CA SER A 88 -6.91 6.02 -12.44
C SER A 88 -6.72 4.80 -13.35
N PRO A 89 -7.77 4.40 -14.10
CA PRO A 89 -7.66 3.32 -15.07
C PRO A 89 -6.70 3.75 -16.19
N ASN A 90 -5.50 3.17 -16.21
CA ASN A 90 -4.57 3.31 -17.33
C ASN A 90 -5.02 2.45 -18.51
N GLU A 91 -4.63 2.85 -19.73
CA GLU A 91 -5.00 2.28 -21.05
C GLU A 91 -4.90 0.74 -21.17
N SER A 92 -4.18 0.05 -20.28
CA SER A 92 -3.94 -1.39 -20.30
C SER A 92 -4.76 -2.21 -19.29
N SER A 93 -5.53 -1.56 -18.40
CA SER A 93 -6.26 -2.26 -17.33
C SER A 93 -7.57 -1.52 -17.04
N SER A 94 -8.66 -2.02 -17.62
CA SER A 94 -10.01 -1.43 -17.55
C SER A 94 -10.65 -1.47 -16.15
N GLU A 95 -9.99 -2.07 -15.16
CA GLU A 95 -10.52 -2.27 -13.82
C GLU A 95 -9.66 -1.58 -12.75
N VAL A 96 -10.33 -0.81 -11.88
CA VAL A 96 -9.71 -0.17 -10.72
C VAL A 96 -9.10 -1.25 -9.81
N PRO A 97 -7.85 -1.08 -9.35
CA PRO A 97 -7.19 -2.08 -8.49
C PRO A 97 -8.02 -2.35 -7.22
N ASN A 98 -8.16 -3.63 -6.86
CA ASN A 98 -9.04 -4.14 -5.79
C ASN A 98 -10.56 -3.93 -5.99
N GLY A 99 -11.02 -3.66 -7.21
CA GLY A 99 -12.44 -3.65 -7.54
C GLY A 99 -13.22 -2.63 -6.72
N ALA A 100 -14.21 -3.08 -5.94
CA ALA A 100 -15.08 -2.21 -5.12
C ALA A 100 -14.30 -1.35 -4.11
N ALA A 101 -13.26 -1.89 -3.48
CA ALA A 101 -12.45 -1.14 -2.50
C ALA A 101 -11.68 0.00 -3.18
N GLY A 102 -11.19 -0.22 -4.40
CA GLY A 102 -10.54 0.81 -5.19
C GLY A 102 -11.49 1.93 -5.60
N HIS A 103 -12.71 1.60 -6.04
CA HIS A 103 -13.73 2.61 -6.38
C HIS A 103 -14.16 3.42 -5.16
N TYR A 104 -14.29 2.78 -3.99
CA TYR A 104 -14.58 3.47 -2.74
C TYR A 104 -13.47 4.47 -2.37
N LEU A 105 -12.21 4.04 -2.43
CA LEU A 105 -11.06 4.91 -2.14
C LEU A 105 -10.98 6.08 -3.13
N LEU A 106 -11.25 5.83 -4.41
CA LEU A 106 -11.30 6.89 -5.43
C LEU A 106 -12.40 7.93 -5.13
N GLY A 107 -13.59 7.47 -4.72
CA GLY A 107 -14.68 8.36 -4.28
C GLY A 107 -14.29 9.24 -3.08
N LEU A 108 -13.55 8.66 -2.10
CA LEU A 108 -13.03 9.42 -0.97
C LEU A 108 -11.99 10.47 -1.40
N VAL A 109 -11.04 10.09 -2.27
CA VAL A 109 -10.02 11.01 -2.81
C VAL A 109 -10.69 12.20 -3.52
N TYR A 110 -11.70 11.95 -4.36
CA TYR A 110 -12.44 13.02 -5.04
C TYR A 110 -13.20 13.92 -4.07
N SER A 111 -13.84 13.35 -3.05
CA SER A 111 -14.55 14.11 -2.01
C SER A 111 -13.59 15.03 -1.24
N CYS A 112 -12.45 14.51 -0.79
CA CYS A 112 -11.41 15.27 -0.09
C CYS A 112 -10.79 16.35 -1.00
N GLY A 113 -10.52 16.03 -2.26
CA GLY A 113 -9.97 16.96 -3.24
C GLY A 113 -10.92 18.13 -3.59
N TRP A 114 -12.23 17.92 -3.51
CA TRP A 114 -13.23 18.98 -3.69
C TRP A 114 -13.26 19.96 -2.52
N GLY A 115 -13.13 19.46 -1.28
CA GLY A 115 -13.05 20.29 -0.08
C GLY A 115 -11.86 21.25 -0.07
N ASN A 116 -10.70 20.82 -0.59
CA ASN A 116 -9.51 21.66 -0.70
C ASN A 116 -9.59 22.70 -1.83
N ARG A 117 -10.33 22.42 -2.92
CA ARG A 117 -10.53 23.37 -4.03
C ARG A 117 -11.39 24.57 -3.68
N LYS A 118 -12.29 24.45 -2.69
CA LYS A 118 -13.15 25.57 -2.22
C LYS A 118 -12.49 26.48 -1.18
N LYS A 119 -11.27 26.18 -0.73
CA LYS A 119 -10.52 26.99 0.24
C LYS A 119 -9.45 27.90 -0.39
N LYS A 120 -9.37 27.93 -1.73
CA LYS A 120 -8.61 28.92 -2.50
C LYS A 120 -9.57 29.95 -3.08
#